data_AF-A0AAV7J1U4-F1
#
_entry.id   AF-A0AAV7J1U4-F1
#
_cell.length_a   1.000
_cell.length_b   1.000
_cell.length_c   1.000
_cell.angle_alpha   90.00
_cell.angle_beta   90.00
_cell.angle_gamma   90.00
#
_symmetry.space_group_name_H-M   'P 1'
#
loop_
_entity.id
_entity.type
_entity.pdbx_description
1 polymer ?
#
loop_
_entity_poly.entity_id
_entity_poly.type
_entity_poly.pdbx_seq_one_letter_code
_entity_poly.pdbx_strand_id
1 'polypeptide(L)'
;MDTWSLRLYSWLSDINSSFSLLKIHKKIVNNYSLQSSNFPLTIILLWVILYAVYTKCLHLLFRRMQYPLLVRRRIIDGVWTIGFAISSIIYLKLLVPESLDSTCLSRRPRYLDLGFVLHKTFYLHRGIIEILTHDSWLQGIINLLFCITIHSSSEQKSFDITIKLLYCKAILSIIINTCRVISSFKNKRRVLIVKLLLIAHFTNWMYVNYIIIPDLKIGNSKGLKSDWLTLFCLWIWLFLELFNEMSNVRLAFKNSNHKIEAYLFPPPTEEMIEIKNICKKLRERSANQDYDLTNDKKKAELWQTLCCAMTLKKKAKRMREAKNKLDLNQRE
;
A
#
# COMPACT_ATOMS: atom_id res chain seq x y z
N MET A 1 -23.12 -27.59 -28.51
CA MET A 1 -21.97 -26.66 -28.31
C MET A 1 -22.01 -26.21 -26.85
N ASP A 2 -22.13 -27.17 -25.92
CA ASP A 2 -22.72 -26.94 -24.57
C ASP A 2 -21.86 -27.47 -23.41
N THR A 3 -20.61 -27.83 -23.66
CA THR A 3 -19.74 -28.45 -22.64
C THR A 3 -18.93 -27.46 -21.83
N TRP A 4 -18.75 -26.22 -22.31
CA TRP A 4 -17.98 -25.19 -21.61
C TRP A 4 -18.79 -24.46 -20.54
N SER A 5 -20.08 -24.19 -20.77
CA SER A 5 -20.96 -23.54 -19.79
C SER A 5 -21.19 -24.43 -18.55
N LEU A 6 -21.40 -25.73 -18.77
CA LEU A 6 -21.54 -26.72 -17.69
C LEU A 6 -20.24 -26.93 -16.91
N ARG A 7 -19.07 -26.90 -17.57
CA ARG A 7 -17.77 -26.94 -16.88
C ARG A 7 -17.48 -25.66 -16.11
N LEU A 8 -17.88 -24.49 -16.63
CA LEU A 8 -17.74 -23.22 -15.89
C LEU A 8 -18.67 -23.19 -14.67
N TYR A 9 -19.88 -23.73 -14.78
CA TYR A 9 -20.85 -23.79 -13.68
C TYR A 9 -20.43 -24.81 -12.61
N SER A 10 -19.91 -25.98 -13.01
CA SER A 10 -19.29 -26.96 -12.11
C SER A 10 -18.06 -26.37 -11.42
N TRP A 11 -17.20 -25.66 -12.14
CA TRP A 11 -16.01 -25.04 -11.57
C TRP A 11 -16.36 -23.88 -10.61
N LEU A 12 -17.37 -23.07 -10.93
CA LEU A 12 -17.90 -22.03 -10.03
C LEU A 12 -18.61 -22.63 -8.80
N SER A 13 -19.34 -23.75 -8.97
CA SER A 13 -19.95 -24.51 -7.87
C SER A 13 -18.90 -25.14 -6.95
N ASP A 14 -17.81 -25.65 -7.53
CA ASP A 14 -16.68 -26.21 -6.78
C ASP A 14 -15.89 -25.11 -6.07
N ILE A 15 -15.75 -23.92 -6.65
CA ILE A 15 -15.22 -22.73 -5.95
C ILE A 15 -16.15 -22.35 -4.78
N ASN A 16 -17.47 -22.40 -4.97
CA ASN A 16 -18.42 -22.07 -3.91
C ASN A 16 -18.42 -23.10 -2.77
N SER A 17 -18.12 -24.37 -3.07
CA SER A 17 -18.01 -25.46 -2.08
C SER A 17 -16.64 -25.50 -1.39
N SER A 18 -15.57 -25.07 -2.07
CA SER A 18 -14.19 -25.05 -1.56
C SER A 18 -13.80 -23.75 -0.85
N PHE A 19 -14.64 -22.71 -0.88
CA PHE A 19 -14.58 -21.59 0.06
C PHE A 19 -15.03 -22.04 1.47
N SER A 20 -14.18 -22.84 2.11
CA SER A 20 -14.10 -23.00 3.57
C SER A 20 -14.04 -21.64 4.28
N LEU A 21 -13.60 -20.59 3.58
CA LEU A 21 -13.69 -19.18 3.95
C LEU A 21 -15.12 -18.72 4.26
N LEU A 22 -16.18 -19.29 3.68
CA LEU A 22 -17.57 -18.91 3.97
C LEU A 22 -18.09 -19.59 5.25
N LYS A 23 -17.63 -20.81 5.55
CA LYS A 23 -17.84 -21.49 6.85
C LYS A 23 -17.01 -20.84 7.95
N ILE A 24 -15.77 -20.47 7.65
CA ILE A 24 -14.90 -19.68 8.53
C ILE A 24 -15.51 -18.30 8.74
N HIS A 25 -16.03 -17.65 7.70
CA HIS A 25 -16.76 -16.38 7.80
C HIS A 25 -18.01 -16.55 8.66
N LYS A 26 -18.82 -17.59 8.49
CA LYS A 26 -20.00 -17.86 9.32
C LYS A 26 -19.63 -18.15 10.79
N LYS A 27 -18.51 -18.82 11.04
CA LYS A 27 -17.97 -19.13 12.38
C LYS A 27 -17.33 -17.92 13.05
N ILE A 28 -16.56 -17.12 12.31
CA ILE A 28 -16.03 -15.83 12.75
C ILE A 28 -17.23 -14.92 13.05
N VAL A 29 -18.20 -14.77 12.13
CA VAL A 29 -19.45 -13.98 12.25
C VAL A 29 -20.31 -14.36 13.47
N ASN A 30 -20.37 -15.63 13.85
CA ASN A 30 -21.06 -16.05 15.09
C ASN A 30 -20.29 -15.70 16.36
N ASN A 31 -18.95 -15.67 16.31
CA ASN A 31 -18.11 -15.27 17.44
C ASN A 31 -18.06 -13.75 17.68
N TYR A 32 -18.62 -12.91 16.79
CA TYR A 32 -18.70 -11.44 16.96
C TYR A 32 -19.59 -11.01 18.13
N SER A 33 -20.44 -11.90 18.64
CA SER A 33 -21.36 -11.59 19.73
C SER A 33 -20.66 -11.32 21.07
N LEU A 34 -19.38 -11.66 21.23
CA LEU A 34 -18.69 -11.58 22.52
C LEU A 34 -17.62 -10.47 22.66
N GLN A 35 -17.25 -9.74 21.61
CA GLN A 35 -16.11 -8.80 21.69
C GLN A 35 -16.28 -7.53 20.83
N SER A 36 -17.37 -6.82 21.09
CA SER A 36 -17.79 -5.60 20.38
C SER A 36 -16.78 -4.43 20.44
N SER A 37 -16.00 -4.28 21.52
CA SER A 37 -15.14 -3.10 21.70
C SER A 37 -13.76 -3.18 21.01
N ASN A 38 -13.21 -4.37 20.80
CA ASN A 38 -11.81 -4.54 20.31
C ASN A 38 -11.72 -4.90 18.83
N PHE A 39 -12.84 -5.21 18.18
CA PHE A 39 -12.86 -5.71 16.81
C PHE A 39 -12.14 -4.81 15.78
N PRO A 40 -12.42 -3.50 15.67
CA PRO A 40 -11.73 -2.65 14.68
C PRO A 40 -10.22 -2.54 14.95
N LEU A 41 -9.80 -2.53 16.22
CA LEU A 41 -8.38 -2.52 16.60
C LEU A 41 -7.68 -3.81 16.16
N THR A 42 -8.32 -4.97 16.33
CA THR A 42 -7.76 -6.24 15.85
C THR A 42 -7.60 -6.29 14.33
N ILE A 43 -8.53 -5.71 13.57
CA ILE A 43 -8.38 -5.62 12.11
C ILE A 43 -7.25 -4.66 11.72
N ILE A 44 -7.11 -3.52 12.41
CA ILE A 44 -6.00 -2.59 12.13
C ILE A 44 -4.66 -3.29 12.39
N LEU A 45 -4.53 -4.00 13.51
CA LEU A 45 -3.34 -4.81 13.80
C LEU A 45 -3.10 -5.87 12.71
N LEU A 46 -4.16 -6.53 12.25
CA LEU A 46 -4.06 -7.48 11.14
C LEU A 46 -3.54 -6.81 9.86
N TRP A 47 -4.02 -5.61 9.51
CA TRP A 47 -3.52 -4.85 8.36
C TRP A 47 -2.04 -4.50 8.51
N VAL A 48 -1.62 -4.05 9.69
CA VAL A 48 -0.21 -3.71 9.98
C VAL A 48 0.67 -4.95 9.83
N ILE A 49 0.27 -6.08 10.41
CA ILE A 49 1.01 -7.35 10.31
C ILE A 49 1.06 -7.80 8.85
N LEU A 50 -0.07 -7.78 8.15
CA LEU A 50 -0.14 -8.22 6.75
C LEU A 50 0.73 -7.32 5.86
N TYR A 51 0.70 -6.00 6.04
CA TYR A 51 1.55 -5.06 5.32
C TYR A 51 3.04 -5.27 5.64
N ALA A 52 3.39 -5.49 6.91
CA ALA A 52 4.78 -5.78 7.30
C ALA A 52 5.30 -7.09 6.68
N VAL A 53 4.51 -8.17 6.73
CA VAL A 53 4.89 -9.45 6.10
C VAL A 53 5.00 -9.29 4.59
N TYR A 54 4.01 -8.66 3.96
CA TYR A 54 3.96 -8.43 2.53
C TYR A 54 5.17 -7.62 2.04
N THR A 55 5.46 -6.49 2.70
CA THR A 55 6.60 -5.63 2.36
C THR A 55 7.94 -6.36 2.52
N LYS A 56 8.12 -7.14 3.59
CA LYS A 56 9.34 -7.94 3.81
C LYS A 56 9.51 -9.03 2.76
N CYS A 57 8.47 -9.80 2.47
CA CYS A 57 8.50 -10.88 1.48
C CYS A 57 8.84 -10.35 0.08
N LEU A 58 8.13 -9.32 -0.39
CA LEU A 58 8.40 -8.74 -1.69
C LEU A 58 9.74 -8.01 -1.75
N HIS A 59 10.16 -7.36 -0.67
CA HIS A 59 11.48 -6.75 -0.64
C HIS A 59 12.60 -7.79 -0.81
N LEU A 60 12.47 -8.95 -0.16
CA LEU A 60 13.41 -10.07 -0.34
C LEU A 60 13.38 -10.61 -1.78
N LEU A 61 12.19 -10.80 -2.35
CA LEU A 61 12.00 -11.25 -3.74
C LEU A 61 12.68 -10.30 -4.73
N PHE A 62 12.35 -9.01 -4.67
CA PHE A 62 12.93 -8.00 -5.57
C PHE A 62 14.41 -7.74 -5.30
N ARG A 63 14.90 -8.02 -4.09
CA ARG A 63 16.34 -8.04 -3.79
C ARG A 63 17.08 -9.12 -4.55
N ARG A 64 16.52 -10.33 -4.63
CA ARG A 64 17.09 -11.42 -5.42
C ARG A 64 17.07 -11.09 -6.92
N MET A 65 16.04 -10.40 -7.40
CA MET A 65 15.96 -9.92 -8.79
C MET A 65 16.79 -8.65 -9.09
N GLN A 66 17.62 -8.17 -8.15
CA GLN A 66 18.56 -7.06 -8.34
C GLN A 66 17.93 -5.69 -8.73
N TYR A 67 16.63 -5.48 -8.52
CA TYR A 67 16.02 -4.16 -8.75
C TYR A 67 16.63 -3.08 -7.83
N PRO A 68 16.71 -1.80 -8.21
CA PRO A 68 17.17 -0.76 -7.28
C PRO A 68 16.11 -0.48 -6.20
N LEU A 69 16.54 -0.11 -4.99
CA LEU A 69 15.69 0.01 -3.79
C LEU A 69 14.45 0.90 -4.01
N LEU A 70 14.62 2.03 -4.70
CA LEU A 70 13.52 2.96 -5.02
C LEU A 70 12.45 2.31 -5.91
N VAL A 71 12.85 1.52 -6.91
CA VAL A 71 11.94 0.80 -7.81
C VAL A 71 11.19 -0.29 -7.03
N ARG A 72 11.88 -1.01 -6.14
CA ARG A 72 11.24 -2.03 -5.29
C ARG A 72 10.13 -1.42 -4.44
N ARG A 73 10.42 -0.32 -3.74
CA ARG A 73 9.43 0.35 -2.87
C ARG A 73 8.20 0.80 -3.67
N ARG A 74 8.40 1.44 -4.83
CA ARG A 74 7.32 1.86 -5.74
C ARG A 74 6.44 0.69 -6.18
N ILE A 75 7.03 -0.44 -6.56
CA ILE A 75 6.28 -1.63 -6.99
C ILE A 75 5.53 -2.26 -5.81
N ILE A 76 6.19 -2.43 -4.65
CA ILE A 76 5.59 -3.02 -3.45
C ILE A 76 4.35 -2.23 -3.03
N ASP A 77 4.48 -0.90 -2.90
CA ASP A 77 3.38 -0.03 -2.51
C ASP A 77 2.25 -0.02 -3.55
N GLY A 78 2.59 0.01 -4.84
CA GLY A 78 1.60 -0.02 -5.92
C GLY A 78 0.83 -1.35 -6.00
N VAL A 79 1.51 -2.48 -5.84
CA VAL A 79 0.85 -3.80 -5.87
C VAL A 79 -0.02 -4.02 -4.62
N TRP A 80 0.37 -3.48 -3.47
CA TRP A 80 -0.43 -3.55 -2.25
C TRP A 80 -1.78 -2.87 -2.41
N THR A 81 -1.76 -1.63 -2.94
CA THR A 81 -2.97 -0.84 -3.17
C THR A 81 -3.83 -1.42 -4.29
N ILE A 82 -3.23 -1.97 -5.36
CA ILE A 82 -3.95 -2.71 -6.40
C ILE A 82 -4.64 -3.94 -5.82
N GLY A 83 -3.94 -4.74 -5.02
CA GLY A 83 -4.48 -5.96 -4.41
C GLY A 83 -5.71 -5.68 -3.55
N PHE A 84 -5.65 -4.62 -2.73
CA PHE A 84 -6.81 -4.18 -1.97
C PHE A 84 -7.94 -3.66 -2.88
N ALA A 85 -7.64 -2.85 -3.87
CA ALA A 85 -8.66 -2.26 -4.75
C ALA A 85 -9.37 -3.33 -5.61
N ILE A 86 -8.66 -4.35 -6.08
CA ILE A 86 -9.27 -5.51 -6.75
C ILE A 86 -10.18 -6.27 -5.78
N SER A 87 -9.72 -6.52 -4.55
CA SER A 87 -10.53 -7.18 -3.51
C SER A 87 -11.79 -6.37 -3.18
N SER A 88 -11.68 -5.04 -3.15
CA SER A 88 -12.79 -4.11 -2.98
C SER A 88 -13.81 -4.22 -4.12
N ILE A 89 -13.37 -4.21 -5.39
CA ILE A 89 -14.26 -4.37 -6.54
C ILE A 89 -14.96 -5.74 -6.52
N ILE A 90 -14.23 -6.81 -6.23
CA ILE A 90 -14.79 -8.16 -6.10
C ILE A 90 -15.85 -8.19 -5.01
N TYR A 91 -15.56 -7.59 -3.85
CA TYR A 91 -16.51 -7.46 -2.76
C TYR A 91 -17.77 -6.69 -3.19
N LEU A 92 -17.61 -5.52 -3.81
CA LEU A 92 -18.71 -4.67 -4.22
C LEU A 92 -19.56 -5.29 -5.34
N LYS A 93 -18.98 -6.08 -6.25
CA LYS A 93 -19.73 -6.73 -7.33
C LYS A 93 -20.40 -8.05 -6.92
N LEU A 94 -19.75 -8.85 -6.08
CA LEU A 94 -20.24 -10.19 -5.76
C LEU A 94 -21.14 -10.23 -4.52
N LEU A 95 -20.88 -9.36 -3.53
CA LEU A 95 -21.55 -9.42 -2.22
C LEU A 95 -22.58 -8.32 -2.02
N VAL A 96 -22.53 -7.24 -2.78
CA VAL A 96 -23.52 -6.16 -2.71
C VAL A 96 -24.55 -6.35 -3.83
N PRO A 97 -25.84 -6.58 -3.51
CA PRO A 97 -26.88 -6.70 -4.54
C PRO A 97 -27.08 -5.37 -5.29
N GLU A 98 -27.28 -5.44 -6.61
CA GLU A 98 -27.43 -4.29 -7.51
C GLU A 98 -28.66 -3.42 -7.22
N SER A 99 -29.72 -4.00 -6.65
CA SER A 99 -30.89 -3.30 -6.14
C SER A 99 -30.96 -3.43 -4.62
N LEU A 100 -30.58 -2.35 -3.93
CA LEU A 100 -30.80 -2.23 -2.50
C LEU A 100 -32.25 -1.91 -2.25
N ASP A 101 -33.07 -2.96 -2.24
CA ASP A 101 -34.45 -2.85 -1.77
C ASP A 101 -34.45 -2.24 -0.36
N SER A 102 -35.32 -1.27 -0.14
CA SER A 102 -35.41 -0.54 1.13
C SER A 102 -35.62 -1.44 2.36
N THR A 103 -36.21 -2.62 2.14
CA THR A 103 -36.40 -3.70 3.12
C THR A 103 -35.08 -4.42 3.47
N CYS A 104 -34.15 -4.55 2.53
CA CYS A 104 -32.82 -5.12 2.74
C CYS A 104 -31.90 -4.16 3.51
N LEU A 105 -32.05 -2.85 3.27
CA LEU A 105 -31.37 -1.78 4.01
C LEU A 105 -31.74 -1.77 5.50
N SER A 106 -33.01 -2.10 5.81
CA SER A 106 -33.55 -2.16 7.17
C SER A 106 -32.94 -3.31 7.99
N ARG A 107 -32.60 -4.43 7.34
CA ARG A 107 -32.10 -5.64 8.01
C ARG A 107 -30.56 -5.73 8.07
N ARG A 108 -29.83 -4.68 7.65
CA ARG A 108 -28.34 -4.60 7.50
C ARG A 108 -27.64 -5.96 7.60
N PRO A 109 -27.45 -6.65 6.46
CA PRO A 109 -26.83 -7.97 6.51
C PRO A 109 -25.39 -7.87 7.03
N ARG A 110 -25.01 -8.77 7.95
CA ARG A 110 -23.73 -8.72 8.68
C ARG A 110 -22.47 -8.69 7.80
N TYR A 111 -22.53 -9.24 6.58
CA TYR A 111 -21.40 -9.20 5.63
C TYR A 111 -21.12 -7.79 5.11
N LEU A 112 -22.16 -6.95 5.05
CA LEU A 112 -22.10 -5.57 4.58
C LEU A 112 -21.33 -4.70 5.58
N ASP A 113 -21.66 -4.88 6.86
CA ASP A 113 -21.00 -4.22 7.98
C ASP A 113 -19.52 -4.62 8.05
N LEU A 114 -19.22 -5.91 7.88
CA LEU A 114 -17.84 -6.39 7.83
C LEU A 114 -17.06 -5.74 6.69
N GLY A 115 -17.63 -5.68 5.49
CA GLY A 115 -16.98 -5.04 4.36
C GLY A 115 -16.71 -3.56 4.61
N PHE A 116 -17.62 -2.84 5.24
CA PHE A 116 -17.34 -1.46 5.65
C PHE A 116 -16.23 -1.34 6.67
N VAL A 117 -16.23 -2.18 7.70
CA VAL A 117 -15.15 -2.16 8.69
C VAL A 117 -13.81 -2.45 8.01
N LEU A 118 -13.75 -3.39 7.05
CA LEU A 118 -12.56 -3.65 6.25
C LEU A 118 -12.11 -2.43 5.43
N HIS A 119 -13.03 -1.73 4.77
CA HIS A 119 -12.68 -0.51 4.01
C HIS A 119 -12.22 0.63 4.93
N LYS A 120 -12.94 0.90 6.03
CA LYS A 120 -12.57 1.93 7.01
C LYS A 120 -11.17 1.67 7.57
N THR A 121 -10.94 0.47 8.08
CA THR A 121 -9.66 0.09 8.70
C THR A 121 -8.51 0.11 7.70
N PHE A 122 -8.75 -0.25 6.43
CA PHE A 122 -7.75 -0.12 5.38
C PHE A 122 -7.38 1.34 5.09
N TYR A 123 -8.36 2.23 4.89
CA TYR A 123 -8.06 3.63 4.60
C TYR A 123 -7.44 4.36 5.79
N LEU A 124 -7.83 4.01 7.01
CA LEU A 124 -7.18 4.47 8.23
C LEU A 124 -5.71 4.03 8.29
N HIS A 125 -5.46 2.73 8.12
CA HIS A 125 -4.11 2.17 8.06
C HIS A 125 -3.26 2.83 6.96
N ARG A 126 -3.85 3.03 5.77
CA ARG A 126 -3.16 3.67 4.65
C ARG A 126 -2.83 5.13 4.92
N GLY A 127 -3.76 5.88 5.51
CA GLY A 127 -3.53 7.28 5.91
C GLY A 127 -2.39 7.39 6.91
N ILE A 128 -2.37 6.52 7.92
CA ILE A 128 -1.28 6.45 8.92
C ILE A 128 0.06 6.14 8.26
N ILE A 129 0.11 5.14 7.36
CA ILE A 129 1.35 4.80 6.64
C ILE A 129 1.86 5.99 5.80
N GLU A 130 0.99 6.70 5.10
CA GLU A 130 1.41 7.79 4.23
C GLU A 130 1.96 8.99 5.01
N ILE A 131 1.39 9.29 6.18
CA ILE A 131 1.92 10.32 7.07
C ILE A 131 3.25 9.86 7.67
N LEU A 132 3.29 8.69 8.29
CA LEU A 132 4.45 8.25 9.08
C LEU A 132 5.66 7.82 8.23
N THR A 133 5.42 7.20 7.07
CA THR A 133 6.50 6.54 6.31
C THR A 133 6.87 7.26 5.02
N HIS A 134 5.97 8.07 4.47
CA HIS A 134 6.15 8.76 3.19
C HIS A 134 6.15 10.30 3.32
N ASP A 135 5.89 10.84 4.52
CA ASP A 135 5.76 12.27 4.80
C ASP A 135 4.77 12.98 3.85
N SER A 136 3.79 12.22 3.34
CA SER A 136 2.79 12.72 2.40
C SER A 136 1.53 13.12 3.15
N TRP A 137 1.63 14.22 3.89
CA TRP A 137 0.55 14.73 4.75
C TRP A 137 -0.77 14.88 4.00
N LEU A 138 -0.75 15.49 2.81
CA LEU A 138 -1.95 15.71 2.01
C LEU A 138 -2.66 14.40 1.64
N GLN A 139 -1.91 13.41 1.15
CA GLN A 139 -2.47 12.10 0.76
C GLN A 139 -3.00 11.34 1.99
N GLY A 140 -2.29 11.42 3.11
CA GLY A 140 -2.72 10.87 4.38
C GLY A 140 -4.03 11.46 4.86
N ILE A 141 -4.15 12.80 4.86
CA ILE A 141 -5.39 13.52 5.22
C ILE A 141 -6.54 13.14 4.28
N ILE A 142 -6.30 13.04 2.96
CA ILE A 142 -7.31 12.60 1.99
C ILE A 142 -7.84 11.20 2.34
N ASN A 143 -6.94 10.27 2.70
CA ASN A 143 -7.33 8.92 3.07
C ASN A 143 -8.08 8.85 4.41
N LEU A 144 -7.69 9.68 5.39
CA LEU A 144 -8.40 9.79 6.66
C LEU A 144 -9.79 10.41 6.50
N LEU A 145 -9.92 11.48 5.71
CA LEU A 145 -11.21 12.10 5.39
C LEU A 145 -12.12 11.10 4.67
N PHE A 146 -11.58 10.33 3.73
CA PHE A 146 -12.35 9.28 3.08
C PHE A 146 -12.81 8.19 4.05
N CYS A 147 -11.96 7.83 5.03
CA CYS A 147 -12.35 6.92 6.11
C CYS A 147 -13.51 7.48 6.95
N ILE A 148 -13.48 8.78 7.27
CA ILE A 148 -14.57 9.47 7.99
C ILE A 148 -15.85 9.45 7.16
N THR A 149 -15.78 9.72 5.85
CA THR A 149 -16.93 9.64 4.93
C THR A 149 -17.53 8.24 4.91
N ILE A 150 -16.72 7.18 4.83
CA ILE A 150 -17.22 5.79 4.92
C ILE A 150 -17.85 5.53 6.29
N HIS A 151 -17.24 6.04 7.35
CA HIS A 151 -17.73 5.87 8.72
C HIS A 151 -19.12 6.47 8.89
N SER A 152 -19.26 7.75 8.57
CA SER A 152 -20.51 8.47 8.73
C SER A 152 -21.62 7.92 7.82
N SER A 153 -21.29 7.59 6.57
CA SER A 153 -22.27 7.02 5.65
C SER A 153 -22.72 5.60 6.00
N SER A 154 -21.89 4.80 6.67
CA SER A 154 -22.30 3.46 7.13
C SER A 154 -23.33 3.51 8.25
N GLU A 155 -23.40 4.61 8.99
CA GLU A 155 -24.38 4.79 10.06
C GLU A 155 -25.72 5.29 9.52
N GLN A 156 -25.72 5.90 8.32
CA GLN A 156 -26.87 6.58 7.73
C GLN A 156 -27.49 5.85 6.52
N LYS A 157 -28.56 6.42 5.95
CA LYS A 157 -29.25 5.93 4.74
C LYS A 157 -28.50 6.24 3.43
N SER A 158 -27.30 6.83 3.49
CA SER A 158 -26.44 7.21 2.34
C SER A 158 -25.58 6.04 1.82
N PHE A 159 -26.08 4.81 1.95
CA PHE A 159 -25.36 3.59 1.66
C PHE A 159 -25.03 3.41 0.16
N ASP A 160 -26.01 3.61 -0.72
CA ASP A 160 -25.84 3.47 -2.19
C ASP A 160 -24.77 4.45 -2.73
N ILE A 161 -24.77 5.66 -2.18
CA ILE A 161 -23.81 6.72 -2.52
C ILE A 161 -22.38 6.27 -2.23
N THR A 162 -22.19 5.69 -1.05
CA THR A 162 -20.86 5.28 -0.56
C THR A 162 -20.33 4.08 -1.33
N ILE A 163 -21.19 3.13 -1.70
CA ILE A 163 -20.80 2.00 -2.57
C ILE A 163 -20.33 2.50 -3.93
N LYS A 164 -21.11 3.37 -4.58
CA LYS A 164 -20.74 3.93 -5.90
C LYS A 164 -19.41 4.66 -5.81
N LEU A 165 -19.22 5.47 -4.76
CA LEU A 165 -17.97 6.19 -4.54
C LEU A 165 -16.79 5.25 -4.27
N LEU A 166 -16.97 4.21 -3.45
CA LEU A 166 -15.96 3.18 -3.18
C LEU A 166 -15.55 2.44 -4.45
N TYR A 167 -16.53 2.03 -5.26
CA TYR A 167 -16.31 1.34 -6.53
C TYR A 167 -15.48 2.20 -7.48
N CYS A 168 -15.88 3.44 -7.68
CA CYS A 168 -15.16 4.40 -8.51
C CYS A 168 -13.76 4.68 -8.00
N LYS A 169 -13.60 4.88 -6.69
CA LYS A 169 -12.28 5.09 -6.07
C LYS A 169 -11.37 3.87 -6.23
N ALA A 170 -11.92 2.66 -6.13
CA ALA A 170 -11.16 1.44 -6.35
C ALA A 170 -10.65 1.35 -7.80
N ILE A 171 -11.49 1.68 -8.79
CA ILE A 171 -11.06 1.72 -10.20
C ILE A 171 -9.96 2.78 -10.40
N LEU A 172 -10.16 4.00 -9.90
CA LEU A 172 -9.16 5.06 -10.01
C LEU A 172 -7.83 4.65 -9.38
N SER A 173 -7.88 4.03 -8.20
CA SER A 173 -6.72 3.48 -7.50
C SER A 173 -6.02 2.38 -8.30
N ILE A 174 -6.75 1.47 -8.95
CA ILE A 174 -6.15 0.44 -9.80
C ILE A 174 -5.42 1.08 -10.97
N ILE A 175 -6.05 2.03 -11.68
CA ILE A 175 -5.46 2.66 -12.86
C ILE A 175 -4.17 3.39 -12.48
N ILE A 176 -4.20 4.27 -11.47
CA ILE A 176 -3.04 5.08 -11.10
C ILE A 176 -1.88 4.23 -10.54
N ASN A 177 -2.18 3.23 -9.72
CA ASN A 177 -1.14 2.35 -9.17
C ASN A 177 -0.59 1.40 -10.24
N THR A 178 -1.40 1.00 -11.23
CA THR A 178 -0.92 0.26 -12.40
C THR A 178 0.03 1.14 -13.23
N CYS A 179 -0.28 2.42 -13.41
CA CYS A 179 0.66 3.38 -14.03
C CYS A 179 1.99 3.46 -13.26
N ARG A 180 1.95 3.54 -11.93
CA ARG A 180 3.16 3.57 -11.08
C ARG A 180 4.00 2.30 -11.22
N VAL A 181 3.36 1.13 -11.23
CA VAL A 181 4.04 -0.17 -11.40
C VAL A 181 4.65 -0.26 -12.80
N ILE A 182 3.90 0.03 -13.87
CA ILE A 182 4.38 -0.03 -15.26
C ILE A 182 5.53 0.97 -15.50
N SER A 183 5.41 2.18 -14.95
CA SER A 183 6.45 3.23 -15.06
C SER A 183 7.79 2.79 -14.45
N SER A 184 7.73 1.90 -13.44
CA SER A 184 8.92 1.37 -12.76
C SER A 184 9.75 0.39 -13.63
N PHE A 185 9.18 -0.18 -14.70
CA PHE A 185 9.89 -1.08 -15.62
C PHE A 185 10.56 -0.30 -16.77
N LYS A 186 11.76 -0.72 -17.19
CA LYS A 186 12.49 -0.11 -18.31
C LYS A 186 12.07 -0.74 -19.65
N ASN A 187 10.99 -0.24 -20.26
CA ASN A 187 10.53 -0.71 -21.58
C ASN A 187 10.13 0.47 -22.48
N LYS A 188 10.45 0.45 -23.78
CA LYS A 188 10.12 1.54 -24.73
C LYS A 188 8.60 1.74 -24.88
N ARG A 189 7.83 0.66 -24.87
CA ARG A 189 6.34 0.70 -24.96
C ARG A 189 5.65 1.26 -23.71
N ARG A 190 6.36 1.36 -22.57
CA ARG A 190 5.78 1.78 -21.29
C ARG A 190 5.19 3.19 -21.35
N VAL A 191 5.84 4.11 -22.06
CA VAL A 191 5.45 5.53 -22.08
C VAL A 191 4.09 5.69 -22.74
N LEU A 192 3.87 4.93 -23.83
CA LEU A 192 2.59 4.92 -24.52
C LEU A 192 1.49 4.32 -23.65
N ILE A 193 1.75 3.16 -23.01
CA ILE A 193 0.77 2.49 -22.13
C ILE A 193 0.41 3.39 -20.94
N VAL A 194 1.40 3.99 -20.28
CA VAL A 194 1.18 4.88 -19.14
C VAL A 194 0.40 6.13 -19.55
N LYS A 195 0.68 6.71 -20.73
CA LYS A 195 -0.12 7.84 -21.25
C LYS A 195 -1.58 7.47 -21.47
N LEU A 196 -1.85 6.31 -22.10
CA LEU A 196 -3.22 5.85 -22.33
C LEU A 196 -3.95 5.60 -21.02
N LEU A 197 -3.30 4.95 -20.06
CA LEU A 197 -3.88 4.72 -18.74
C LEU A 197 -4.11 6.03 -17.95
N LEU A 198 -3.22 7.01 -18.09
CA LEU A 198 -3.42 8.34 -17.48
C LEU A 198 -4.61 9.07 -18.12
N ILE A 199 -4.78 9.00 -19.44
CA ILE A 199 -5.98 9.56 -20.10
C ILE A 199 -7.23 8.88 -19.56
N ALA A 200 -7.24 7.55 -19.46
CA ALA A 200 -8.35 6.80 -18.87
C ALA A 200 -8.58 7.16 -17.39
N HIS A 201 -7.52 7.44 -16.64
CA HIS A 201 -7.61 7.90 -15.25
C HIS A 201 -8.30 9.27 -15.19
N PHE A 202 -7.86 10.24 -16.00
CA PHE A 202 -8.44 11.58 -16.01
C PHE A 202 -9.90 11.58 -16.49
N THR A 203 -10.24 10.79 -17.51
CA THR A 203 -11.65 10.69 -17.96
C THR A 203 -12.53 10.07 -16.88
N ASN A 204 -12.07 9.01 -16.21
CA ASN A 204 -12.81 8.41 -15.11
C ASN A 204 -12.89 9.35 -13.89
N TRP A 205 -11.83 10.09 -13.61
CA TRP A 205 -11.82 11.06 -12.52
C TRP A 205 -12.80 12.21 -12.80
N MET A 206 -12.82 12.75 -14.02
CA MET A 206 -13.82 13.73 -14.46
C MET A 206 -15.24 13.15 -14.36
N TYR A 207 -15.45 11.89 -14.76
CA TYR A 207 -16.74 11.22 -14.65
C TYR A 207 -17.23 11.15 -13.19
N VAL A 208 -16.36 10.76 -12.25
CA VAL A 208 -16.71 10.70 -10.83
C VAL A 208 -17.03 12.08 -10.26
N ASN A 209 -16.21 13.08 -10.60
CA ASN A 209 -16.33 14.43 -10.03
C ASN A 209 -17.51 15.23 -10.61
N TYR A 210 -17.79 15.09 -11.91
CA TYR A 210 -18.79 15.93 -12.59
C TYR A 210 -20.14 15.26 -12.83
N ILE A 211 -20.20 13.92 -12.84
CA ILE A 211 -21.45 13.20 -13.08
C ILE A 211 -21.94 12.58 -11.78
N ILE A 212 -21.12 11.74 -11.14
CA ILE A 212 -21.56 10.99 -9.96
C ILE A 212 -21.83 11.93 -8.78
N ILE A 213 -20.89 12.78 -8.39
CA ILE A 213 -21.07 13.64 -7.19
C ILE A 213 -22.21 14.67 -7.34
N PRO A 214 -22.40 15.32 -8.50
CA PRO A 214 -23.54 16.21 -8.71
C PRO A 214 -24.88 15.49 -8.80
N ASP A 215 -24.95 14.30 -9.43
CA ASP A 215 -26.18 13.51 -9.48
C ASP A 215 -26.63 13.08 -8.07
N LEU A 216 -25.66 12.80 -7.19
CA LEU A 216 -25.90 12.50 -5.78
C LEU A 216 -26.42 13.70 -4.97
N LYS A 217 -26.14 14.94 -5.43
CA LYS A 217 -26.58 16.21 -4.83
C LYS A 217 -28.01 16.59 -5.23
N ILE A 218 -28.44 16.21 -6.44
CA ILE A 218 -29.68 16.68 -7.08
C ILE A 218 -30.79 15.63 -7.01
N GLY A 219 -30.47 14.33 -7.03
CA GLY A 219 -31.47 13.26 -7.01
C GLY A 219 -31.84 12.78 -5.61
N ASN A 220 -33.09 13.04 -5.17
CA ASN A 220 -33.98 12.27 -4.28
C ASN A 220 -33.44 11.40 -3.12
N SER A 221 -32.20 11.58 -2.67
CA SER A 221 -31.61 10.83 -1.57
C SER A 221 -32.10 11.40 -0.23
N LYS A 222 -33.28 10.94 0.20
CA LYS A 222 -33.97 11.36 1.44
C LYS A 222 -33.10 11.30 2.72
N GLY A 223 -31.90 10.72 2.68
CA GLY A 223 -30.97 10.61 3.81
C GLY A 223 -29.75 11.54 3.81
N LEU A 224 -29.32 12.10 2.65
CA LEU A 224 -28.09 12.91 2.61
C LEU A 224 -28.32 14.39 2.97
N LYS A 225 -29.56 14.88 2.81
CA LYS A 225 -29.92 16.27 3.15
C LYS A 225 -29.88 16.58 4.65
N SER A 226 -29.99 15.57 5.52
CA SER A 226 -30.05 15.77 6.97
C SER A 226 -28.69 15.76 7.66
N ASP A 227 -27.61 15.35 6.99
CA ASP A 227 -26.27 15.33 7.59
C ASP A 227 -25.28 16.23 6.87
N TRP A 228 -25.24 17.47 7.35
CA TRP A 228 -24.33 18.50 6.87
C TRP A 228 -22.86 18.11 7.04
N LEU A 229 -22.51 17.32 8.07
CA LEU A 229 -21.13 16.97 8.36
C LEU A 229 -20.56 16.00 7.33
N THR A 230 -21.29 14.92 6.99
CA THR A 230 -20.85 14.00 5.92
C THR A 230 -20.72 14.70 4.58
N LEU A 231 -21.68 15.57 4.26
CA LEU A 231 -21.64 16.33 3.02
C LEU A 231 -20.42 17.26 2.99
N PHE A 232 -20.17 17.99 4.08
CA PHE A 232 -19.00 18.85 4.23
C PHE A 232 -17.68 18.07 4.14
N CYS A 233 -17.55 16.94 4.84
CA CYS A 233 -16.39 16.07 4.76
C CYS A 233 -16.15 15.54 3.34
N LEU A 234 -17.22 15.18 2.62
CA LEU A 234 -17.13 14.73 1.23
C LEU A 234 -16.68 15.86 0.29
N TRP A 235 -17.16 17.09 0.50
CA TRP A 235 -16.69 18.26 -0.25
C TRP A 235 -15.22 18.58 0.03
N ILE A 236 -14.81 18.61 1.30
CA ILE A 236 -13.40 18.82 1.65
C ILE A 236 -12.54 17.73 1.03
N TRP A 237 -12.96 16.47 1.15
CA TRP A 237 -12.26 15.34 0.54
C TRP A 237 -12.10 15.54 -0.97
N LEU A 238 -13.17 15.95 -1.66
CA LEU A 238 -13.15 16.22 -3.09
C LEU A 238 -12.19 17.36 -3.46
N PHE A 239 -12.25 18.47 -2.73
CA PHE A 239 -11.39 19.62 -2.96
C PHE A 239 -9.92 19.28 -2.72
N LEU A 240 -9.61 18.48 -1.69
CA LEU A 240 -8.24 18.05 -1.44
C LEU A 240 -7.75 17.07 -2.49
N GLU A 241 -8.60 16.16 -2.99
CA GLU A 241 -8.24 15.26 -4.09
C GLU A 241 -7.99 16.04 -5.39
N LEU A 242 -8.83 17.03 -5.70
CA LEU A 242 -8.61 17.98 -6.79
C LEU A 242 -7.28 18.74 -6.62
N PHE A 243 -7.03 19.28 -5.44
CA PHE A 243 -5.82 20.04 -5.16
C PHE A 243 -4.57 19.17 -5.28
N ASN A 244 -4.63 17.92 -4.81
CA ASN A 244 -3.56 16.95 -4.94
C ASN A 244 -3.25 16.65 -6.42
N GLU A 245 -4.28 16.42 -7.24
CA GLU A 245 -4.12 16.19 -8.68
C GLU A 245 -3.53 17.42 -9.39
N MET A 246 -4.05 18.62 -9.09
CA MET A 246 -3.52 19.86 -9.65
C MET A 246 -2.06 20.11 -9.24
N SER A 247 -1.69 19.78 -8.00
CA SER A 247 -0.31 19.82 -7.53
C SER A 247 0.58 18.87 -8.32
N ASN A 248 0.15 17.62 -8.52
CA ASN A 248 0.88 16.61 -9.30
C ASN A 248 1.05 17.03 -10.76
N VAL A 249 0.00 17.59 -11.37
CA VAL A 249 0.05 18.14 -12.75
C VAL A 249 1.03 19.30 -12.82
N ARG A 250 0.99 20.23 -11.87
CA ARG A 250 1.92 21.39 -11.82
C ARG A 250 3.38 20.92 -11.69
N LEU A 251 3.64 19.91 -10.86
CA LEU A 251 4.96 19.30 -10.72
C LEU A 251 5.43 18.66 -12.02
N ALA A 252 4.53 18.00 -12.75
CA ALA A 252 4.81 17.42 -14.06
C ALA A 252 5.19 18.46 -15.11
N PHE A 253 4.51 19.63 -15.11
CA PHE A 253 4.83 20.73 -16.02
C PHE A 253 6.19 21.37 -15.73
N LYS A 254 6.54 21.51 -14.45
CA LYS A 254 7.83 22.10 -14.03
C LYS A 254 9.03 21.23 -14.45
N ASN A 255 8.86 19.91 -14.53
CA ASN A 255 9.91 18.95 -14.87
C ASN A 255 9.77 18.43 -16.32
N SER A 256 10.22 19.23 -17.29
CA SER A 256 10.03 18.98 -18.74
C SER A 256 10.60 17.65 -19.25
N ASN A 257 11.74 17.19 -18.73
CA ASN A 257 12.42 15.98 -19.21
C ASN A 257 11.80 14.67 -18.66
N HIS A 258 11.06 14.73 -17.56
CA HIS A 258 10.51 13.55 -16.86
C HIS A 258 9.05 13.74 -16.43
N LYS A 259 8.22 14.38 -17.26
CA LYS A 259 6.83 14.76 -16.92
C LYS A 259 6.00 13.62 -16.30
N ILE A 260 6.06 12.43 -16.89
CA ILE A 260 5.28 11.25 -16.40
C ILE A 260 5.81 10.76 -15.05
N GLU A 261 7.12 10.77 -14.85
CA GLU A 261 7.72 10.33 -13.58
C GLU A 261 7.44 11.35 -12.48
N ALA A 262 7.49 12.65 -12.80
CA ALA A 262 7.18 13.75 -11.89
C ALA A 262 5.69 13.83 -11.51
N TYR A 263 4.78 13.35 -12.36
CA TYR A 263 3.35 13.22 -12.03
C TYR A 263 3.08 12.01 -11.12
N LEU A 264 3.64 10.84 -11.46
CA LEU A 264 3.30 9.58 -10.80
C LEU A 264 3.96 9.39 -9.43
N PHE A 265 5.13 9.99 -9.24
CA PHE A 265 5.92 9.86 -8.03
C PHE A 265 6.18 11.24 -7.44
N PRO A 266 6.04 11.40 -6.12
CA PRO A 266 6.44 12.63 -5.47
C PRO A 266 7.93 12.89 -5.78
N PRO A 267 8.32 14.17 -5.96
CA PRO A 267 9.71 14.51 -6.15
C PRO A 267 10.51 13.98 -4.96
N PRO A 268 11.71 13.40 -5.18
CA PRO A 268 12.56 12.99 -4.09
C PRO A 268 12.82 14.20 -3.19
N THR A 269 12.65 14.05 -1.88
CA THR A 269 12.93 15.10 -0.90
C THR A 269 14.38 15.56 -1.04
N GLU A 270 14.66 16.82 -0.69
CA GLU A 270 16.01 17.39 -0.76
C GLU A 270 17.03 16.52 0.00
N GLU A 271 16.62 15.96 1.14
CA GLU A 271 17.39 14.99 1.92
C GLU A 271 17.71 13.71 1.14
N MET A 272 16.76 13.16 0.38
CA MET A 272 17.02 11.98 -0.46
C MET A 272 17.96 12.29 -1.62
N ILE A 273 17.89 13.52 -2.17
CA ILE A 273 18.82 13.99 -3.20
C ILE A 273 20.22 14.16 -2.60
N GLU A 274 20.31 14.72 -1.40
CA GLU A 274 21.56 14.90 -0.67
C GLU A 274 22.19 13.56 -0.31
N ILE A 275 21.44 12.62 0.25
CA ILE A 275 21.90 11.26 0.55
C ILE A 275 22.34 10.55 -0.74
N LYS A 276 21.58 10.68 -1.83
CA LYS A 276 21.97 10.12 -3.14
C LYS A 276 23.27 10.74 -3.64
N ASN A 277 23.47 12.04 -3.47
CA ASN A 277 24.69 12.74 -3.84
C ASN A 277 25.86 12.34 -2.95
N ILE A 278 25.65 12.14 -1.65
CA ILE A 278 26.65 11.62 -0.71
C ILE A 278 27.04 10.18 -1.10
N CYS A 279 26.07 9.29 -1.34
CA CYS A 279 26.35 7.93 -1.81
C CYS A 279 27.05 7.91 -3.17
N LYS A 280 26.70 8.82 -4.08
CA LYS A 280 27.37 8.98 -5.38
C LYS A 280 28.81 9.45 -5.19
N LYS A 281 29.04 10.48 -4.37
CA LYS A 281 30.39 10.98 -4.02
C LYS A 281 31.22 9.90 -3.33
N LEU A 282 30.64 9.09 -2.45
CA LEU A 282 31.31 7.97 -1.79
C LEU A 282 31.66 6.85 -2.79
N ARG A 283 30.76 6.54 -3.71
CA ARG A 283 31.00 5.55 -4.78
C ARG A 283 32.08 6.03 -5.75
N GLU A 284 32.07 7.30 -6.12
CA GLU A 284 33.09 7.93 -6.97
C GLU A 284 34.44 8.01 -6.25
N ARG A 285 34.47 8.33 -4.95
CA ARG A 285 35.69 8.23 -4.13
C ARG A 285 36.22 6.80 -4.08
N SER A 286 35.36 5.80 -3.92
CA SER A 286 35.80 4.39 -3.92
C SER A 286 36.28 3.92 -5.30
N ALA A 287 35.65 4.39 -6.39
CA ALA A 287 36.04 4.04 -7.76
C ALA A 287 37.33 4.75 -8.21
N ASN A 288 37.55 5.97 -7.74
CA ASN A 288 38.80 6.70 -8.00
C ASN A 288 39.96 6.23 -7.10
N GLN A 289 39.67 5.58 -5.97
CA GLN A 289 40.68 4.90 -5.14
C GLN A 289 41.19 3.59 -5.76
N ASP A 290 40.50 3.02 -6.75
CA ASP A 290 40.95 1.84 -7.51
C ASP A 290 42.06 2.16 -8.54
N TYR A 291 42.38 3.44 -8.76
CA TYR A 291 43.53 3.87 -9.58
C TYR A 291 44.83 4.00 -8.78
N ASP A 292 44.80 3.75 -7.47
CA ASP A 292 45.96 3.88 -6.60
C ASP A 292 46.44 2.49 -6.14
N LEU A 293 47.23 1.84 -7.01
CA LEU A 293 47.92 0.55 -6.81
C LEU A 293 48.72 0.46 -5.49
N THR A 294 48.88 1.56 -4.76
CA THR A 294 49.52 1.62 -3.44
C THR A 294 48.59 1.21 -2.28
N ASN A 295 47.27 1.22 -2.46
CA ASN A 295 46.31 1.01 -1.37
C ASN A 295 45.93 -0.46 -1.15
N ASP A 296 46.00 -1.31 -2.18
CA ASP A 296 45.79 -2.76 -2.03
C ASP A 296 46.91 -3.42 -1.22
N LYS A 297 48.15 -2.92 -1.37
CA LYS A 297 49.28 -3.34 -0.54
C LYS A 297 49.07 -2.95 0.93
N LYS A 298 48.63 -1.71 1.19
CA LYS A 298 48.28 -1.25 2.55
C LYS A 298 47.07 -1.98 3.14
N LYS A 299 46.08 -2.33 2.32
CA LYS A 299 44.88 -3.07 2.74
C LYS A 299 45.22 -4.53 3.05
N ALA A 300 46.08 -5.16 2.25
CA ALA A 300 46.62 -6.49 2.53
C ALA A 300 47.49 -6.49 3.80
N GLU A 301 48.33 -5.47 3.99
CA GLU A 301 49.12 -5.28 5.22
C GLU A 301 48.22 -5.06 6.45
N LEU A 302 47.16 -4.26 6.34
CA LEU A 302 46.19 -4.03 7.43
C LEU A 302 45.40 -5.30 7.76
N TRP A 303 45.03 -6.08 6.74
CA TRP A 303 44.32 -7.35 6.92
C TRP A 303 45.22 -8.40 7.57
N GLN A 304 46.49 -8.49 7.15
CA GLN A 304 47.49 -9.35 7.79
C GLN A 304 47.75 -8.93 9.24
N THR A 305 47.84 -7.63 9.51
CA THR A 305 48.02 -7.09 10.88
C THR A 305 46.81 -7.43 11.76
N LEU A 306 45.60 -7.29 11.23
CA LEU A 306 44.37 -7.66 11.94
C LEU A 306 44.30 -9.17 12.23
N CYS A 307 44.71 -10.00 11.27
CA CYS A 307 44.77 -11.45 11.45
C CYS A 307 45.79 -11.85 12.52
N CYS A 308 46.96 -11.21 12.52
CA CYS A 308 47.99 -11.42 13.53
C CYS A 308 47.54 -10.95 14.93
N ALA A 309 46.86 -9.81 15.02
CA ALA A 309 46.28 -9.33 16.27
C ALA A 309 45.19 -10.29 16.81
N MET A 310 44.37 -10.87 15.94
CA MET A 310 43.36 -11.86 16.33
C MET A 310 43.97 -13.16 16.84
N THR A 311 45.05 -13.66 16.21
CA THR A 311 45.74 -14.88 16.68
C THR A 311 46.44 -14.64 18.01
N LEU A 312 47.08 -13.47 18.20
CA LEU A 312 47.66 -13.05 19.49
C LEU A 312 46.60 -12.95 20.58
N LYS A 313 45.44 -12.31 20.30
CA LYS A 313 44.32 -12.22 21.24
C LYS A 313 43.77 -13.60 21.60
N LYS A 314 43.67 -14.52 20.64
CA LYS A 314 43.23 -15.91 20.86
C LYS A 314 44.25 -16.70 21.69
N LYS A 315 45.55 -16.51 21.47
CA LYS A 315 46.63 -17.12 22.26
C LYS A 315 46.66 -16.58 23.69
N ALA A 316 46.54 -15.26 23.87
CA ALA A 316 46.46 -14.64 25.19
C ALA A 316 45.23 -15.11 25.98
N LYS A 317 44.08 -15.27 25.31
CA LYS A 317 42.88 -15.84 25.93
C LYS A 317 43.10 -17.28 26.40
N ARG A 318 43.70 -18.13 25.55
CA ARG A 318 44.03 -19.53 25.91
C ARG A 318 45.02 -19.61 27.08
N MET A 319 46.02 -18.73 27.13
CA MET A 319 46.96 -18.68 28.26
C MET A 319 46.27 -18.28 29.57
N ARG A 320 45.35 -17.31 29.53
CA ARG A 320 44.55 -16.93 30.71
C ARG A 320 43.62 -18.06 31.16
N GLU A 321 42.98 -18.74 30.22
CA GLU A 321 42.13 -19.91 30.51
C GLU A 321 42.93 -21.09 31.08
N ALA A 322 44.15 -21.34 30.57
CA ALA A 322 45.03 -22.38 31.09
C ALA A 322 45.56 -22.03 32.49
N LYS A 323 45.91 -20.76 32.74
CA LYS A 323 46.31 -20.28 34.07
C LYS A 323 45.18 -20.41 35.08
N ASN A 324 43.96 -20.00 34.72
CA ASN A 324 42.80 -20.15 35.60
C ASN A 324 42.48 -21.62 35.91
N LYS A 325 42.70 -22.56 34.97
CA LYS A 325 42.54 -24.01 35.23
C LYS A 325 43.63 -24.56 36.14
N LEU A 326 44.88 -24.11 35.99
CA LEU A 326 45.99 -24.47 36.89
C LEU A 326 45.75 -23.95 38.32
N ASP A 327 45.27 -22.71 38.45
CA ASP A 327 44.95 -22.10 39.77
C ASP A 327 43.73 -22.77 40.44
N LEU A 328 42.82 -23.36 39.66
CA LEU A 328 41.70 -24.18 40.17
C LEU A 328 42.16 -25.56 40.64
N ASN A 329 43.03 -26.23 39.88
CA ASN A 329 43.58 -27.54 40.24
C ASN A 329 44.58 -27.50 41.41
N GLN A 330 45.08 -26.32 41.81
CA GLN A 330 45.92 -26.15 43.01
C GLN A 330 45.11 -25.83 44.27
N ARG A 331 43.79 -25.63 44.15
CA ARG A 331 42.87 -25.38 45.27
C ARG A 331 41.97 -26.57 45.61
N GLU A 332 41.97 -27.60 44.78
CA GLU A 332 41.54 -28.96 45.11
C GLU A 332 42.72 -29.73 45.71
#